data_AF-A0A4R4YMQ0-F1
#
_entry.id   AF-A0A4R4YMQ0-F1
#
_cell.length_a   1.000
_cell.length_b   1.000
_cell.length_c   1.000
_cell.angle_alpha   90.00
_cell.angle_beta   90.00
_cell.angle_gamma   90.00
#
_symmetry.space_group_name_H-M   'P 1'
#
loop_
_entity.id
_entity.type
_entity.pdbx_description
1 polymer ?
#
loop_
_entity_poly.entity_id
_entity_poly.type
_entity_poly.pdbx_seq_one_letter_code
_entity_poly.pdbx_strand_id
1 'polypeptide(L)'
;MKATSYQELMAEQARAAVRVSGAHHSSWNGRVGATDPKEKIRGSVSWDHTINYSDRLVAAPLKDMFENARVYNQDADTLRSYREAIKTVHHENTHALAAEGTEHADGKAAYQRLPEKALEEGITEVHSYDNLNEYIDELGLEEIAPGIKSAEARGSYDHYTPAARRFTEGISRETGVETSEVVRRLAVVNPEQKFRAAAEMLYEGSDLPGKVPAQERGAAVQRIETAMKPPMAGLKALGEEPDRNTRRRESARAGDGAFRAGRAEVRALSKEWGQPAPETRVERAVAAEQQAGPQTADSAKQQELPADLATAVHASRSGSEPLTSASRLGEDQMGSRRSGSQSTPERTPEIQR
;
A
#
# COMPACT_ATOMS: atom_id res chain seq x y z
N MET A 1 18.02 20.37 0.93
CA MET A 1 18.88 21.41 0.30
C MET A 1 18.02 22.10 -0.76
N LYS A 2 18.03 23.42 -0.86
CA LYS A 2 17.29 24.13 -1.93
C LYS A 2 18.06 24.01 -3.25
N ALA A 3 17.39 23.67 -4.34
CA ALA A 3 18.02 23.54 -5.65
C ALA A 3 18.16 24.92 -6.31
N THR A 4 19.35 25.24 -6.81
CA THR A 4 19.63 26.50 -7.52
C THR A 4 19.94 26.30 -9.00
N SER A 5 20.08 25.06 -9.45
CA SER A 5 20.25 24.67 -10.85
C SER A 5 19.46 23.40 -11.18
N TYR A 6 19.28 23.14 -12.49
CA TYR A 6 18.69 21.89 -12.96
C TYR A 6 19.47 20.67 -12.46
N GLN A 7 20.80 20.70 -12.51
CA GLN A 7 21.64 19.59 -12.04
C GLN A 7 21.44 19.32 -10.54
N GLU A 8 21.35 20.37 -9.72
CA GLU A 8 21.08 20.25 -8.29
C GLU A 8 19.67 19.71 -8.01
N LEU A 9 18.65 20.15 -8.77
CA LEU A 9 17.31 19.59 -8.69
C LEU A 9 17.35 18.07 -8.94
N MET A 10 17.99 17.65 -10.03
CA MET A 10 18.08 16.23 -10.39
C MET A 10 18.91 15.42 -9.39
N ALA A 11 19.85 16.05 -8.68
CA ALA A 11 20.64 15.41 -7.64
C ALA A 11 19.91 15.33 -6.28
N GLU A 12 18.92 16.18 -6.03
CA GLU A 12 18.21 16.31 -4.75
C GLU A 12 16.80 15.69 -4.74
N GLN A 13 16.18 15.51 -5.91
CA GLN A 13 14.80 15.03 -6.07
C GLN A 13 14.41 13.84 -5.17
N ALA A 14 15.23 12.78 -5.13
CA ALA A 14 14.90 11.58 -4.40
C ALA A 14 14.94 11.82 -2.88
N ARG A 15 15.90 12.63 -2.42
CA ARG A 15 15.99 13.00 -0.99
C ARG A 15 14.83 13.90 -0.58
N ALA A 16 14.39 14.81 -1.45
CA ALA A 16 13.19 15.60 -1.21
C ALA A 16 11.94 14.71 -1.12
N ALA A 17 11.81 13.70 -1.99
CA ALA A 17 10.66 12.80 -1.99
C ALA A 17 10.61 11.94 -0.70
N VAL A 18 11.78 11.50 -0.21
CA VAL A 18 11.90 10.82 1.09
C VAL A 18 11.45 11.73 2.22
N ARG A 19 11.88 13.00 2.25
CA ARG A 19 11.50 13.94 3.32
C ARG A 19 10.01 14.27 3.33
N VAL A 20 9.41 14.46 2.15
CA VAL A 20 7.96 14.74 2.01
C VAL A 20 7.11 13.54 2.39
N SER A 21 7.50 12.33 1.97
CA SER A 21 6.72 11.12 2.23
C SER A 21 6.94 10.52 3.63
N GLY A 22 8.09 10.78 4.24
CA GLY A 22 8.57 10.08 5.42
C GLY A 22 8.93 8.62 5.16
N ALA A 23 9.24 8.26 3.91
CA ALA A 23 9.78 6.94 3.59
C ALA A 23 11.11 6.69 4.31
N HIS A 24 11.50 5.43 4.46
CA HIS A 24 12.82 5.11 5.02
C HIS A 24 13.92 5.57 4.06
N HIS A 25 13.74 5.31 2.76
CA HIS A 25 14.69 5.70 1.72
C HIS A 25 14.04 5.71 0.34
N SER A 26 14.81 6.15 -0.66
CA SER A 26 14.53 5.93 -2.08
C SER A 26 15.53 4.91 -2.61
N SER A 27 15.05 3.93 -3.38
CA SER A 27 15.89 2.96 -4.06
C SER A 27 16.61 3.54 -5.29
N TRP A 28 16.40 4.81 -5.65
CA TRP A 28 17.04 5.44 -6.81
C TRP A 28 18.57 5.33 -6.75
N ASN A 29 19.19 4.85 -7.83
CA ASN A 29 20.63 4.60 -7.92
C ASN A 29 21.47 5.83 -8.31
N GLY A 30 20.87 7.03 -8.34
CA GLY A 30 21.55 8.26 -8.77
C GLY A 30 21.60 8.48 -10.29
N ARG A 31 21.08 7.56 -11.10
CA ARG A 31 21.11 7.65 -12.57
C ARG A 31 19.81 8.21 -13.11
N VAL A 32 19.93 9.16 -14.04
CA VAL A 32 18.82 9.69 -14.82
C VAL A 32 19.03 9.32 -16.28
N GLY A 33 18.02 8.69 -16.89
CA GLY A 33 17.98 8.37 -18.32
C GLY A 33 16.91 9.16 -19.07
N ALA A 34 16.78 8.88 -20.36
CA ALA A 34 15.73 9.43 -21.21
C ALA A 34 14.71 8.35 -21.56
N THR A 35 13.43 8.70 -21.59
CA THR A 35 12.39 7.80 -22.12
C THR A 35 12.51 7.65 -23.65
N ASP A 36 12.00 6.57 -24.24
CA ASP A 36 11.92 6.46 -25.70
C ASP A 36 11.05 7.61 -26.27
N PRO A 37 11.57 8.44 -27.19
CA PRO A 37 10.81 9.55 -27.76
C PRO A 37 9.56 9.12 -28.55
N LYS A 38 9.45 7.84 -28.94
CA LYS A 38 8.26 7.27 -29.58
C LYS A 38 7.15 6.92 -28.59
N GLU A 39 7.50 6.72 -27.33
CA GLU A 39 6.53 6.46 -26.27
C GLU A 39 5.91 7.77 -25.79
N LYS A 40 4.60 7.73 -25.53
CA LYS A 40 3.85 8.89 -25.00
C LYS A 40 3.87 8.90 -23.47
N ILE A 41 5.03 8.60 -22.87
CA ILE A 41 5.23 8.63 -21.42
C ILE A 41 6.07 9.84 -21.02
N ARG A 42 5.85 10.36 -19.80
CA ARG A 42 6.61 11.51 -19.27
C ARG A 42 7.80 11.08 -18.43
N GLY A 43 7.68 9.95 -17.75
CA GLY A 43 8.74 9.35 -16.96
C GLY A 43 8.51 7.85 -16.78
N SER A 44 9.52 7.17 -16.26
CA SER A 44 9.41 5.81 -15.76
C SER A 44 10.54 5.51 -14.78
N VAL A 45 10.27 4.64 -13.81
CA VAL A 45 11.31 4.00 -12.99
C VAL A 45 11.61 2.62 -13.52
N SER A 46 12.88 2.35 -13.82
CA SER A 46 13.36 1.04 -14.24
C SER A 46 13.66 0.16 -13.02
N TRP A 47 13.57 -1.16 -13.21
CA TRP A 47 13.86 -2.13 -12.15
C TRP A 47 15.34 -2.20 -11.74
N ASP A 48 16.25 -1.55 -12.47
CA ASP A 48 17.64 -1.31 -12.07
C ASP A 48 17.81 -0.02 -11.25
N HIS A 49 16.67 0.60 -10.89
CA HIS A 49 16.53 1.85 -10.15
C HIS A 49 16.95 3.12 -10.89
N THR A 50 17.11 3.06 -12.21
CA THR A 50 17.27 4.26 -13.03
C THR A 50 15.92 4.95 -13.22
N ILE A 51 15.85 6.27 -13.04
CA ILE A 51 14.65 7.04 -13.40
C ILE A 51 14.86 7.66 -14.78
N ASN A 52 13.93 7.42 -15.70
CA ASN A 52 13.95 7.99 -17.04
C ASN A 52 12.94 9.12 -17.14
N TYR A 53 13.33 10.22 -17.77
CA TYR A 53 12.44 11.35 -18.02
C TYR A 53 12.34 11.66 -19.51
N SER A 54 11.18 12.15 -19.93
CA SER A 54 10.99 12.67 -21.28
C SER A 54 11.78 13.97 -21.44
N ASP A 55 12.70 14.00 -22.42
CA ASP A 55 13.46 15.20 -22.73
C ASP A 55 12.55 16.39 -23.03
N ARG A 56 11.49 16.16 -23.80
CA ARG A 56 10.56 17.22 -24.23
C ARG A 56 9.59 17.64 -23.13
N LEU A 57 9.06 16.69 -22.36
CA LEU A 57 7.94 16.94 -21.46
C LEU A 57 8.37 17.17 -20.01
N VAL A 58 9.62 16.87 -19.67
CA VAL A 58 10.17 17.02 -18.31
C VAL A 58 11.50 17.76 -18.35
N ALA A 59 12.54 17.21 -18.99
CA ALA A 59 13.88 17.79 -18.88
C ALA A 59 13.97 19.21 -19.46
N ALA A 60 13.40 19.45 -20.65
CA ALA A 60 13.40 20.77 -21.28
C ALA A 60 12.62 21.82 -20.48
N PRO A 61 11.36 21.57 -20.03
CA PRO A 61 10.67 22.50 -19.14
C PRO A 61 11.45 22.81 -17.86
N LEU A 62 12.10 21.81 -17.25
CA LEU A 62 12.88 22.05 -16.03
C LEU A 62 14.16 22.84 -16.29
N LYS A 63 14.86 22.60 -17.39
CA LYS A 63 16.02 23.43 -17.78
C LYS A 63 15.60 24.87 -18.03
N ASP A 64 14.54 25.06 -18.81
CA ASP A 64 13.95 26.37 -19.12
C ASP A 64 13.54 27.12 -17.84
N MET A 65 12.98 26.42 -16.84
CA MET A 65 12.64 26.98 -15.53
C MET A 65 13.86 27.58 -14.80
N PHE A 66 15.02 26.93 -14.87
CA PHE A 66 16.25 27.44 -14.25
C PHE A 66 16.98 28.48 -15.12
N GLU A 67 16.90 28.38 -16.44
CA GLU A 67 17.46 29.37 -17.37
C GLU A 67 16.71 30.72 -17.25
N ASN A 68 15.40 30.68 -17.03
CA ASN A 68 14.55 31.85 -16.80
C ASN A 68 14.21 32.04 -15.32
N ALA A 69 15.11 31.62 -14.42
CA ALA A 69 14.88 31.68 -12.98
C ALA A 69 14.63 33.12 -12.50
N ARG A 70 13.75 33.25 -11.50
CA ARG A 70 13.43 34.52 -10.81
C ARG A 70 12.80 35.58 -11.73
N VAL A 71 12.37 35.20 -12.92
CA VAL A 71 11.53 36.06 -13.76
C VAL A 71 10.14 36.15 -13.12
N TYR A 72 9.85 37.29 -12.51
CA TYR A 72 8.52 37.60 -12.00
C TYR A 72 7.56 37.80 -13.18
N ASN A 73 6.38 37.18 -13.12
CA ASN A 73 5.33 37.20 -14.15
C ASN A 73 5.53 36.24 -15.35
N GLN A 74 6.04 35.03 -15.11
CA GLN A 74 5.89 33.96 -16.10
C GLN A 74 4.41 33.76 -16.45
N ASP A 75 4.12 33.51 -17.72
CA ASP A 75 2.76 33.27 -18.15
C ASP A 75 2.22 31.94 -17.58
N ALA A 76 0.89 31.84 -17.50
CA ALA A 76 0.22 30.71 -16.87
C ALA A 76 0.51 29.36 -17.57
N ASP A 77 0.78 29.36 -18.87
CA ASP A 77 1.04 28.14 -19.63
C ASP A 77 2.46 27.62 -19.36
N THR A 78 3.43 28.53 -19.24
CA THR A 78 4.80 28.24 -18.82
C THR A 78 4.85 27.67 -17.40
N LEU A 79 4.21 28.34 -16.42
CA LEU A 79 4.14 27.84 -15.04
C LEU A 79 3.48 26.46 -14.94
N ARG A 80 2.41 26.25 -15.73
CA ARG A 80 1.76 24.93 -15.84
C ARG A 80 2.70 23.88 -16.40
N SER A 81 3.49 24.20 -17.43
CA SER A 81 4.48 23.30 -18.00
C SER A 81 5.52 22.87 -16.95
N TYR A 82 6.05 23.81 -16.17
CA TYR A 82 7.00 23.52 -15.10
C TYR A 82 6.37 22.66 -13.99
N ARG A 83 5.15 23.01 -13.57
CA ARG A 83 4.44 22.25 -12.53
C ARG A 83 4.17 20.81 -12.96
N GLU A 84 3.78 20.58 -14.22
CA GLU A 84 3.59 19.23 -14.77
C GLU A 84 4.90 18.43 -14.81
N ALA A 85 6.02 19.08 -15.14
CA ALA A 85 7.33 18.45 -15.11
C ALA A 85 7.75 18.07 -13.68
N ILE A 86 7.58 18.97 -12.70
CA ILE A 86 7.87 18.68 -11.28
C ILE A 86 6.94 17.59 -10.73
N LYS A 87 5.66 17.60 -11.09
CA LYS A 87 4.72 16.52 -10.74
C LYS A 87 5.21 15.17 -11.26
N THR A 88 5.68 15.12 -12.52
CA THR A 88 6.25 13.89 -13.09
C THR A 88 7.48 13.45 -12.31
N VAL A 89 8.39 14.38 -12.00
CA VAL A 89 9.56 14.09 -11.17
C VAL A 89 9.14 13.49 -9.82
N HIS A 90 8.18 14.08 -9.13
CA HIS A 90 7.71 13.59 -7.85
C HIS A 90 7.02 12.21 -7.97
N HIS A 91 6.21 12.00 -9.02
CA HIS A 91 5.56 10.73 -9.32
C HIS A 91 6.57 9.59 -9.47
N GLU A 92 7.60 9.77 -10.31
CA GLU A 92 8.62 8.73 -10.50
C GLU A 92 9.44 8.50 -9.23
N ASN A 93 9.80 9.56 -8.48
CA ASN A 93 10.48 9.36 -7.20
C ASN A 93 9.60 8.63 -6.17
N THR A 94 8.28 8.77 -6.24
CA THR A 94 7.32 8.07 -5.37
C THR A 94 7.33 6.56 -5.64
N HIS A 95 7.39 6.14 -6.91
CA HIS A 95 7.60 4.72 -7.26
C HIS A 95 8.90 4.14 -6.68
N ALA A 96 9.93 4.98 -6.55
CA ALA A 96 11.23 4.59 -6.02
C ALA A 96 11.30 4.63 -4.48
N LEU A 97 10.25 5.03 -3.76
CA LEU A 97 10.24 5.01 -2.29
C LEU A 97 10.13 3.58 -1.78
N ALA A 98 10.79 3.30 -0.66
CA ALA A 98 10.75 1.99 -0.05
C ALA A 98 10.80 2.07 1.48
N ALA A 99 10.21 1.04 2.10
CA ALA A 99 10.23 0.83 3.54
C ALA A 99 11.58 0.24 3.98
N GLU A 100 11.82 0.23 5.30
CA GLU A 100 13.01 -0.39 5.86
C GLU A 100 13.11 -1.88 5.43
N GLY A 101 14.30 -2.29 5.00
CA GLY A 101 14.57 -3.68 4.60
C GLY A 101 13.97 -4.10 3.25
N THR A 102 13.48 -3.16 2.43
CA THR A 102 12.91 -3.43 1.10
C THR A 102 13.51 -2.52 0.04
N GLU A 103 13.44 -2.91 -1.23
CA GLU A 103 13.82 -2.06 -2.37
C GLU A 103 12.75 -2.08 -3.47
N HIS A 104 12.72 -1.06 -4.33
CA HIS A 104 11.79 -0.99 -5.46
C HIS A 104 11.73 -2.28 -6.31
N ALA A 105 12.88 -2.95 -6.49
CA ALA A 105 13.00 -4.17 -7.28
C ALA A 105 12.21 -5.35 -6.69
N ASP A 106 11.99 -5.40 -5.38
CA ASP A 106 11.20 -6.45 -4.72
C ASP A 106 9.75 -6.44 -5.21
N GLY A 107 9.23 -5.26 -5.56
CA GLY A 107 7.88 -5.08 -6.09
C GLY A 107 7.66 -5.60 -7.51
N LYS A 108 8.71 -6.02 -8.23
CA LYS A 108 8.64 -6.33 -9.67
C LYS A 108 7.62 -7.40 -10.03
N ALA A 109 7.61 -8.52 -9.30
CA ALA A 109 6.67 -9.61 -9.56
C ALA A 109 5.24 -9.21 -9.21
N ALA A 110 5.05 -8.42 -8.15
CA ALA A 110 3.75 -7.88 -7.77
C ALA A 110 3.20 -6.91 -8.81
N TYR A 111 4.03 -6.00 -9.31
CA TYR A 111 3.63 -4.99 -10.29
C TYR A 111 3.17 -5.57 -11.64
N GLN A 112 3.50 -6.83 -11.95
CA GLN A 112 2.96 -7.51 -13.14
C GLN A 112 1.50 -7.96 -12.96
N ARG A 113 1.00 -8.07 -11.72
CA ARG A 113 -0.38 -8.40 -11.40
C ARG A 113 -1.26 -7.15 -11.50
N LEU A 114 -2.41 -7.26 -12.16
CA LEU A 114 -3.27 -6.12 -12.48
C LEU A 114 -3.77 -5.34 -11.24
N PRO A 115 -4.22 -5.99 -10.14
CA PRO A 115 -4.66 -5.27 -8.94
C PRO A 115 -3.54 -4.44 -8.31
N GLU A 116 -2.36 -5.04 -8.14
CA GLU A 116 -1.20 -4.41 -7.52
C GLU A 116 -0.69 -3.24 -8.37
N LYS A 117 -0.59 -3.42 -9.69
CA LYS A 117 -0.27 -2.31 -10.60
C LYS A 117 -1.28 -1.17 -10.48
N ALA A 118 -2.57 -1.48 -10.48
CA ALA A 118 -3.60 -0.44 -10.44
C ALA A 118 -3.57 0.36 -9.13
N LEU A 119 -3.35 -0.33 -8.00
CA LEU A 119 -3.20 0.33 -6.71
C LEU A 119 -1.89 1.13 -6.61
N GLU A 120 -0.78 0.58 -7.13
CA GLU A 120 0.51 1.29 -7.20
C GLU A 120 0.39 2.61 -7.96
N GLU A 121 -0.04 2.58 -9.23
CA GLU A 121 -0.19 3.78 -10.05
C GLU A 121 -1.17 4.79 -9.44
N GLY A 122 -2.29 4.30 -8.90
CA GLY A 122 -3.30 5.16 -8.30
C GLY A 122 -2.81 5.85 -7.02
N ILE A 123 -2.14 5.14 -6.12
CA ILE A 123 -1.58 5.72 -4.88
C ILE A 123 -0.44 6.68 -5.21
N THR A 124 0.44 6.31 -6.14
CA THR A 124 1.57 7.15 -6.54
C THR A 124 1.08 8.46 -7.17
N GLU A 125 0.07 8.43 -8.04
CA GLU A 125 -0.53 9.66 -8.59
C GLU A 125 -1.25 10.49 -7.52
N VAL A 126 -2.01 9.87 -6.61
CA VAL A 126 -2.69 10.60 -5.52
C VAL A 126 -1.66 11.28 -4.60
N HIS A 127 -0.64 10.54 -4.15
CA HIS A 127 0.38 11.06 -3.25
C HIS A 127 1.18 12.19 -3.90
N SER A 128 1.69 11.98 -5.12
CA SER A 128 2.51 12.96 -5.82
C SER A 128 1.74 14.25 -6.16
N TYR A 129 0.43 14.14 -6.42
CA TYR A 129 -0.41 15.31 -6.65
C TYR A 129 -0.73 16.06 -5.35
N ASP A 130 -1.17 15.35 -4.32
CA ASP A 130 -1.65 15.97 -3.07
C ASP A 130 -0.48 16.62 -2.29
N ASN A 131 0.75 16.13 -2.44
CA ASN A 131 1.95 16.64 -1.76
C ASN A 131 2.86 17.48 -2.68
N LEU A 132 2.40 17.82 -3.90
CA LEU A 132 3.23 18.53 -4.88
C LEU A 132 3.75 19.89 -4.38
N ASN A 133 2.94 20.61 -3.60
CA ASN A 133 3.34 21.90 -3.06
C ASN A 133 4.42 21.76 -1.98
N GLU A 134 4.31 20.75 -1.13
CA GLU A 134 5.34 20.45 -0.12
C GLU A 134 6.65 20.03 -0.79
N TYR A 135 6.57 19.24 -1.86
CA TYR A 135 7.73 18.87 -2.67
C TYR A 135 8.39 20.07 -3.37
N ILE A 136 7.60 21.00 -3.89
CA ILE A 136 8.08 22.27 -4.43
C ILE A 136 8.78 23.12 -3.35
N ASP A 137 8.20 23.20 -2.15
CA ASP A 137 8.75 23.97 -1.03
C ASP A 137 10.05 23.36 -0.52
N GLU A 138 10.10 22.03 -0.40
CA GLU A 138 11.29 21.28 0.02
C GLU A 138 12.48 21.50 -0.93
N LEU A 139 12.21 21.62 -2.23
CA LEU A 139 13.21 21.91 -3.25
C LEU A 139 13.49 23.41 -3.42
N GLY A 140 12.69 24.29 -2.81
CA GLY A 140 12.82 25.74 -2.92
C GLY A 140 12.43 26.31 -4.29
N LEU A 141 11.58 25.62 -5.06
CA LEU A 141 11.31 25.98 -6.45
C LEU A 141 10.39 27.19 -6.61
N GLU A 142 9.68 27.60 -5.57
CA GLU A 142 8.91 28.86 -5.57
C GLU A 142 9.81 30.09 -5.72
N GLU A 143 11.07 30.03 -5.26
CA GLU A 143 12.05 31.11 -5.48
C GLU A 143 12.60 31.11 -6.91
N ILE A 144 12.57 29.96 -7.59
CA ILE A 144 13.07 29.79 -8.95
C ILE A 144 11.98 30.16 -9.97
N ALA A 145 10.75 29.69 -9.75
CA ALA A 145 9.58 29.99 -10.57
C ALA A 145 8.42 30.47 -9.68
N PRO A 146 8.40 31.77 -9.31
CA PRO A 146 7.35 32.32 -8.48
C PRO A 146 5.94 32.08 -9.07
N GLY A 147 5.02 31.56 -8.25
CA GLY A 147 3.66 31.23 -8.65
C GLY A 147 3.47 29.77 -9.13
N ILE A 148 4.53 28.95 -9.21
CA ILE A 148 4.43 27.55 -9.64
C ILE A 148 3.52 26.70 -8.73
N LYS A 149 3.39 27.04 -7.43
CA LYS A 149 2.44 26.36 -6.53
C LYS A 149 0.97 26.60 -6.87
N SER A 150 0.66 27.73 -7.48
CA SER A 150 -0.70 28.15 -7.84
C SER A 150 -1.10 27.73 -9.26
N ALA A 151 -0.15 27.30 -10.08
CA ALA A 151 -0.43 26.82 -11.42
C ALA A 151 -1.29 25.54 -11.38
N GLU A 152 -2.18 25.39 -12.35
CA GLU A 152 -2.98 24.16 -12.46
C GLU A 152 -2.06 22.99 -12.83
N ALA A 153 -2.18 21.87 -12.12
CA ALA A 153 -1.69 20.58 -12.59
C ALA A 153 -2.91 19.70 -12.87
N ARG A 154 -2.89 18.96 -13.97
CA ARG A 154 -3.93 18.00 -14.31
C ARG A 154 -3.59 16.66 -13.68
N GLY A 155 -4.55 16.04 -13.01
CA GLY A 155 -4.39 14.65 -12.59
C GLY A 155 -4.18 13.74 -13.81
N SER A 156 -3.21 12.85 -13.71
CA SER A 156 -2.94 11.77 -14.66
C SER A 156 -3.78 10.53 -14.30
N TYR A 157 -3.89 9.58 -15.22
CA TYR A 157 -4.51 8.26 -14.97
C TYR A 157 -5.95 8.27 -14.44
N ASP A 158 -6.88 8.78 -15.25
CA ASP A 158 -8.32 8.82 -14.91
C ASP A 158 -8.94 7.44 -14.59
N HIS A 159 -8.28 6.34 -14.96
CA HIS A 159 -8.71 4.97 -14.64
C HIS A 159 -8.12 4.39 -13.35
N TYR A 160 -7.07 4.99 -12.75
CA TYR A 160 -6.49 4.51 -11.48
C TYR A 160 -6.78 5.45 -10.30
N THR A 161 -6.59 6.75 -10.48
CA THR A 161 -6.65 7.76 -9.42
C THR A 161 -8.01 7.78 -8.69
N PRO A 162 -9.18 7.74 -9.37
CA PRO A 162 -10.46 7.69 -8.66
C PRO A 162 -10.65 6.44 -7.80
N ALA A 163 -10.13 5.28 -8.23
CA ALA A 163 -10.17 4.06 -7.44
C ALA A 163 -9.34 4.19 -6.16
N ALA A 164 -8.10 4.68 -6.27
CA ALA A 164 -7.21 4.88 -5.13
C ALA A 164 -7.80 5.86 -4.09
N ARG A 165 -8.41 6.97 -4.55
CA ARG A 165 -9.09 7.92 -3.65
C ARG A 165 -10.27 7.27 -2.92
N ARG A 166 -11.18 6.59 -3.63
CA ARG A 166 -12.32 5.93 -2.97
C ARG A 166 -11.91 4.82 -2.02
N PHE A 167 -10.87 4.06 -2.38
CA PHE A 167 -10.31 3.01 -1.55
C PHE A 167 -9.74 3.57 -0.24
N THR A 168 -8.89 4.60 -0.31
CA THR A 168 -8.26 5.23 0.87
C THR A 168 -9.25 6.01 1.73
N GLU A 169 -10.21 6.72 1.13
CA GLU A 169 -11.33 7.35 1.85
C GLU A 169 -12.19 6.31 2.60
N GLY A 170 -12.39 5.13 2.00
CA GLY A 170 -13.10 4.02 2.63
C GLY A 170 -12.40 3.53 3.89
N ILE A 171 -11.11 3.23 3.78
CA ILE A 171 -10.26 2.82 4.91
C ILE A 171 -10.28 3.90 5.99
N SER A 172 -10.05 5.16 5.61
CA SER A 172 -10.04 6.31 6.52
C SER A 172 -11.32 6.40 7.37
N ARG A 173 -12.49 6.27 6.73
CA ARG A 173 -13.78 6.29 7.45
C ARG A 173 -13.98 5.12 8.41
N GLU A 174 -13.44 3.94 8.09
CA GLU A 174 -13.60 2.75 8.94
C GLU A 174 -12.62 2.74 10.11
N THR A 175 -11.39 3.22 9.90
CA THR A 175 -10.30 3.15 10.89
C THR A 175 -10.12 4.42 11.72
N GLY A 176 -10.69 5.55 11.28
CA GLY A 176 -10.47 6.87 11.88
C GLY A 176 -9.12 7.49 11.55
N VAL A 177 -8.29 6.84 10.72
CA VAL A 177 -7.02 7.41 10.23
C VAL A 177 -7.32 8.43 9.13
N GLU A 178 -6.68 9.60 9.18
CA GLU A 178 -6.82 10.63 8.13
C GLU A 178 -6.50 10.09 6.73
N THR A 179 -7.26 10.51 5.71
CA THR A 179 -7.11 9.97 4.35
C THR A 179 -5.70 10.22 3.78
N SER A 180 -5.11 11.40 4.06
CA SER A 180 -3.73 11.71 3.66
C SER A 180 -2.70 10.78 4.30
N GLU A 181 -2.90 10.41 5.56
CA GLU A 181 -2.05 9.46 6.27
C GLU A 181 -2.19 8.04 5.70
N VAL A 182 -3.41 7.61 5.34
CA VAL A 182 -3.62 6.33 4.64
C VAL A 182 -2.86 6.32 3.31
N VAL A 183 -3.00 7.38 2.49
CA VAL A 183 -2.26 7.52 1.22
C VAL A 183 -0.75 7.46 1.46
N ARG A 184 -0.24 8.22 2.44
CA ARG A 184 1.19 8.28 2.77
C ARG A 184 1.73 6.91 3.15
N ARG A 185 1.06 6.16 4.03
CA ARG A 185 1.48 4.79 4.42
C ARG A 185 1.51 3.83 3.24
N LEU A 186 0.58 3.97 2.30
CA LEU A 186 0.58 3.16 1.09
C LEU A 186 1.64 3.61 0.08
N ALA A 187 1.99 4.90 0.02
CA ALA A 187 2.97 5.43 -0.92
C ALA A 187 4.40 4.97 -0.61
N VAL A 188 4.74 4.74 0.66
CA VAL A 188 6.12 4.41 1.09
C VAL A 188 6.44 2.91 1.12
N VAL A 189 5.49 2.04 0.75
CA VAL A 189 5.70 0.59 0.67
C VAL A 189 5.62 0.11 -0.78
N ASN A 190 6.31 -0.97 -1.09
CA ASN A 190 6.34 -1.53 -2.44
C ASN A 190 4.95 -2.02 -2.92
N PRO A 191 4.75 -2.18 -4.25
CA PRO A 191 3.48 -2.68 -4.81
C PRO A 191 2.95 -3.96 -4.15
N GLU A 192 3.85 -4.88 -3.75
CA GLU A 192 3.50 -6.13 -3.08
C GLU A 192 2.83 -5.92 -1.71
N GLN A 193 3.22 -4.86 -1.01
CA GLN A 193 2.84 -4.62 0.38
C GLN A 193 1.62 -3.72 0.51
N LYS A 194 1.23 -2.95 -0.52
CA LYS A 194 0.17 -1.94 -0.38
C LYS A 194 -1.18 -2.52 0.07
N PHE A 195 -1.64 -3.63 -0.54
CA PHE A 195 -2.87 -4.27 -0.08
C PHE A 195 -2.73 -4.82 1.34
N ARG A 196 -1.56 -5.35 1.70
CA ARG A 196 -1.30 -5.85 3.05
C ARG A 196 -1.35 -4.71 4.08
N ALA A 197 -0.69 -3.59 3.80
CA ALA A 197 -0.74 -2.40 4.65
C ALA A 197 -2.17 -1.87 4.83
N ALA A 198 -2.97 -1.86 3.75
CA ALA A 198 -4.39 -1.55 3.84
C ALA A 198 -5.19 -2.54 4.70
N ALA A 199 -4.91 -3.84 4.57
CA ALA A 199 -5.55 -4.90 5.35
C ALA A 199 -5.19 -4.79 6.84
N GLU A 200 -3.93 -4.48 7.15
CA GLU A 200 -3.47 -4.23 8.52
C GLU A 200 -4.18 -3.02 9.13
N MET A 201 -4.34 -1.92 8.39
CA MET A 201 -5.12 -0.76 8.87
C MET A 201 -6.57 -1.14 9.19
N LEU A 202 -7.24 -1.92 8.33
CA LEU A 202 -8.61 -2.38 8.58
C LEU A 202 -8.69 -3.36 9.76
N TYR A 203 -7.71 -4.25 9.91
CA TYR A 203 -7.62 -5.19 11.02
C TYR A 203 -7.47 -4.43 12.34
N GLU A 204 -6.47 -3.54 12.45
CA GLU A 204 -6.19 -2.80 13.68
C GLU A 204 -7.30 -1.79 14.02
N GLY A 205 -7.99 -1.24 13.02
CA GLY A 205 -9.14 -0.34 13.21
C GLY A 205 -10.45 -1.04 13.57
N SER A 206 -10.45 -2.36 13.78
CA SER A 206 -11.64 -3.17 14.06
C SER A 206 -11.62 -3.77 15.47
N ASP A 207 -12.58 -4.67 15.77
CA ASP A 207 -12.58 -5.46 17.01
C ASP A 207 -11.76 -6.76 16.92
N LEU A 208 -11.15 -7.05 15.75
CA LEU A 208 -10.36 -8.27 15.53
C LEU A 208 -9.14 -8.41 16.46
N PRO A 209 -8.36 -7.36 16.80
CA PRO A 209 -7.21 -7.51 17.70
C PRO A 209 -7.60 -8.07 19.09
N GLY A 210 -8.84 -7.85 19.53
CA GLY A 210 -9.37 -8.40 20.79
C GLY A 210 -10.04 -9.77 20.65
N LYS A 211 -10.16 -10.32 19.44
CA LYS A 211 -10.87 -11.57 19.15
C LYS A 211 -9.99 -12.65 18.52
N VAL A 212 -9.14 -12.25 17.58
CA VAL A 212 -8.27 -13.16 16.81
C VAL A 212 -7.00 -13.40 17.64
N PRO A 213 -6.62 -14.66 17.91
CA PRO A 213 -5.37 -14.97 18.57
C PRO A 213 -4.17 -14.40 17.83
N ALA A 214 -3.13 -13.97 18.56
CA ALA A 214 -1.96 -13.33 17.96
C ALA A 214 -1.30 -14.16 16.84
N GLN A 215 -1.27 -15.49 17.01
CA GLN A 215 -0.75 -16.42 15.99
C GLN A 215 -1.58 -16.48 14.70
N GLU A 216 -2.87 -16.14 14.76
CA GLU A 216 -3.78 -16.13 13.60
C GLU A 216 -3.87 -14.76 12.92
N ARG A 217 -3.27 -13.70 13.52
CA ARG A 217 -3.29 -12.33 12.96
C ARG A 217 -2.80 -12.31 11.51
N GLY A 218 -1.70 -13.01 11.21
CA GLY A 218 -1.13 -13.06 9.86
C GLY A 218 -2.11 -13.62 8.82
N ALA A 219 -2.79 -14.72 9.16
CA ALA A 219 -3.79 -15.35 8.28
C ALA A 219 -5.03 -14.48 8.12
N ALA A 220 -5.50 -13.82 9.19
CA ALA A 220 -6.61 -12.88 9.15
C ALA A 220 -6.32 -11.69 8.21
N VAL A 221 -5.15 -11.06 8.36
CA VAL A 221 -4.69 -9.97 7.48
C VAL A 221 -4.60 -10.44 6.02
N GLN A 222 -4.06 -11.64 5.76
CA GLN A 222 -3.95 -12.19 4.41
C GLN A 222 -5.33 -12.43 3.76
N ARG A 223 -6.33 -12.88 4.53
CA ARG A 223 -7.71 -13.04 4.03
C ARG A 223 -8.30 -11.69 3.62
N ILE A 224 -8.15 -10.67 4.46
CA ILE A 224 -8.61 -9.30 4.15
C ILE A 224 -7.89 -8.77 2.90
N GLU A 225 -6.57 -8.91 2.83
CA GLU A 225 -5.76 -8.54 1.66
C GLU A 225 -6.30 -9.18 0.37
N THR A 226 -6.51 -10.50 0.40
CA THR A 226 -6.97 -11.28 -0.75
C THR A 226 -8.35 -10.81 -1.22
N ALA A 227 -9.27 -10.50 -0.28
CA ALA A 227 -10.61 -10.03 -0.61
C ALA A 227 -10.60 -8.67 -1.34
N MET A 228 -9.64 -7.80 -1.07
CA MET A 228 -9.59 -6.45 -1.67
C MET A 228 -9.12 -6.42 -3.13
N LYS A 229 -8.38 -7.44 -3.60
CA LYS A 229 -7.73 -7.42 -4.92
C LYS A 229 -8.69 -7.53 -6.12
N PRO A 230 -9.69 -8.43 -6.14
CA PRO A 230 -10.49 -8.68 -7.35
C PRO A 230 -11.17 -7.44 -7.95
N PRO A 231 -11.78 -6.52 -7.16
CA PRO A 231 -12.39 -5.32 -7.72
C PRO A 231 -11.42 -4.39 -8.49
N MET A 232 -10.12 -4.41 -8.16
CA MET A 232 -9.11 -3.57 -8.82
C MET A 232 -8.57 -4.17 -10.13
N ALA A 233 -8.78 -5.46 -10.38
CA ALA A 233 -8.17 -6.16 -11.52
C ALA A 233 -8.58 -5.59 -12.89
N GLY A 234 -9.80 -5.06 -13.02
CA GLY A 234 -10.35 -4.54 -14.27
C GLY A 234 -9.90 -3.12 -14.64
N LEU A 235 -9.19 -2.40 -13.75
CA LEU A 235 -8.91 -0.98 -13.93
C LEU A 235 -8.04 -0.67 -15.16
N LYS A 236 -7.12 -1.57 -15.54
CA LYS A 236 -6.29 -1.38 -16.74
C LYS A 236 -7.13 -1.28 -18.01
N ALA A 237 -8.17 -2.10 -18.14
CA ALA A 237 -9.05 -2.11 -19.32
C ALA A 237 -9.87 -0.81 -19.44
N LEU A 238 -10.18 -0.15 -18.31
CA LEU A 238 -10.84 1.16 -18.33
C LEU A 238 -10.00 2.25 -18.99
N GLY A 239 -8.69 2.05 -19.18
CA GLY A 239 -7.86 2.96 -19.97
C GLY A 239 -8.34 3.14 -21.41
N GLU A 240 -9.04 2.14 -21.95
CA GLU A 240 -9.60 2.12 -23.32
C GLU A 240 -10.99 2.77 -23.41
N GLU A 241 -11.65 3.03 -22.27
CA GLU A 241 -12.97 3.68 -22.24
C GLU A 241 -12.88 5.12 -22.78
N PRO A 242 -13.52 5.46 -23.92
CA PRO A 242 -13.41 6.79 -24.51
C PRO A 242 -14.03 7.88 -23.63
N ASP A 243 -15.15 7.61 -22.94
CA ASP A 243 -15.80 8.61 -22.10
C ASP A 243 -15.08 8.77 -20.76
N ARG A 244 -14.44 9.93 -20.57
CA ARG A 244 -13.70 10.27 -19.35
C ARG A 244 -14.57 10.16 -18.10
N ASN A 245 -15.83 10.58 -18.16
CA ASN A 245 -16.72 10.58 -16.99
C ASN A 245 -17.09 9.16 -16.57
N THR A 246 -17.39 8.30 -17.54
CA THR A 246 -17.64 6.88 -17.32
C THR A 246 -16.41 6.18 -16.76
N ARG A 247 -15.24 6.38 -17.37
CA ARG A 247 -13.96 5.85 -16.87
C ARG A 247 -13.71 6.20 -15.40
N ARG A 248 -13.86 7.48 -15.03
CA ARG A 248 -13.65 7.94 -13.65
C ARG A 248 -14.65 7.34 -12.68
N ARG A 249 -15.92 7.22 -13.08
CA ARG A 249 -16.99 6.63 -12.26
C ARG A 249 -16.77 5.14 -12.03
N GLU A 250 -16.45 4.37 -13.07
CA GLU A 250 -16.20 2.94 -12.94
C GLU A 250 -14.90 2.67 -12.15
N SER A 251 -13.87 3.51 -12.34
CA SER A 251 -12.66 3.49 -11.51
C SER A 251 -12.99 3.71 -10.03
N ALA A 252 -13.76 4.75 -9.71
CA ALA A 252 -14.20 5.02 -8.34
C ALA A 252 -15.01 3.85 -7.73
N ARG A 253 -15.89 3.22 -8.52
CA ARG A 253 -16.67 2.04 -8.09
C ARG A 253 -15.78 0.84 -7.79
N ALA A 254 -14.75 0.59 -8.58
CA ALA A 254 -13.77 -0.47 -8.32
C ALA A 254 -13.04 -0.25 -6.99
N GLY A 255 -12.61 0.99 -6.72
CA GLY A 255 -11.97 1.36 -5.44
C GLY A 255 -12.87 1.17 -4.22
N ASP A 256 -14.13 1.62 -4.30
CA ASP A 256 -15.14 1.39 -3.25
C ASP A 256 -15.45 -0.11 -3.09
N GLY A 257 -15.53 -0.86 -4.19
CA GLY A 257 -15.70 -2.31 -4.18
C GLY A 257 -14.56 -3.04 -3.45
N ALA A 258 -13.31 -2.65 -3.71
CA ALA A 258 -12.14 -3.20 -3.03
C ALA A 258 -12.20 -2.98 -1.51
N PHE A 259 -12.49 -1.75 -1.08
CA PHE A 259 -12.67 -1.43 0.34
C PHE A 259 -13.80 -2.26 0.97
N ARG A 260 -14.98 -2.32 0.32
CA ARG A 260 -16.13 -3.09 0.84
C ARG A 260 -15.84 -4.57 0.96
N ALA A 261 -15.07 -5.15 0.04
CA ALA A 261 -14.68 -6.55 0.12
C ALA A 261 -13.76 -6.81 1.33
N GLY A 262 -12.75 -5.96 1.56
CA GLY A 262 -11.92 -6.05 2.76
C GLY A 262 -12.73 -5.91 4.06
N ARG A 263 -13.65 -4.95 4.10
CA ARG A 263 -14.56 -4.75 5.24
C ARG A 263 -15.50 -5.94 5.47
N ALA A 264 -16.02 -6.54 4.40
CA ALA A 264 -16.86 -7.72 4.50
C ALA A 264 -16.09 -8.89 5.13
N GLU A 265 -14.82 -9.06 4.76
CA GLU A 265 -13.95 -10.08 5.35
C GLU A 265 -13.64 -9.81 6.82
N VAL A 266 -13.40 -8.56 7.22
CA VAL A 266 -13.27 -8.16 8.64
C VAL A 266 -14.50 -8.59 9.44
N ARG A 267 -15.71 -8.35 8.92
CA ARG A 267 -16.96 -8.75 9.57
C ARG A 267 -17.11 -10.27 9.64
N ALA A 268 -16.70 -10.99 8.60
CA ALA A 268 -16.73 -12.45 8.57
C ALA A 268 -15.82 -13.03 9.66
N LEU A 269 -14.58 -12.54 9.75
CA LEU A 269 -13.62 -12.89 10.80
C LEU A 269 -14.15 -12.55 12.20
N SER A 270 -14.75 -11.38 12.38
CA SER A 270 -15.29 -10.96 13.68
C SER A 270 -16.44 -11.85 14.15
N LYS A 271 -17.25 -12.38 13.21
CA LYS A 271 -18.30 -13.37 13.48
C LYS A 271 -17.73 -14.76 13.76
N GLU A 272 -16.70 -15.17 13.03
CA GLU A 272 -16.00 -16.44 13.18
C GLU A 272 -15.38 -16.55 14.58
N TRP A 273 -14.60 -15.55 14.97
CA TRP A 273 -13.89 -15.50 16.26
C TRP A 273 -14.73 -14.97 17.42
N GLY A 274 -15.91 -14.41 17.16
CA GLY A 274 -16.88 -14.00 18.19
C GLY A 274 -17.75 -15.14 18.73
N GLN A 275 -17.72 -16.32 18.11
CA GLN A 275 -18.46 -17.49 18.59
C GLN A 275 -17.66 -18.25 19.66
N PRO A 276 -18.30 -18.69 20.77
CA PRO A 276 -17.61 -19.55 21.73
C PRO A 276 -17.13 -20.81 21.02
N ALA A 277 -15.92 -21.26 21.34
CA ALA A 277 -15.30 -22.41 20.71
C ALA A 277 -16.26 -23.62 20.77
N PRO A 278 -16.29 -24.47 19.72
CA PRO A 278 -17.19 -25.62 19.66
C PRO A 278 -17.09 -26.51 20.90
N GLU A 279 -15.90 -26.67 21.45
CA GLU A 279 -15.62 -27.43 22.67
C GLU A 279 -16.36 -26.86 23.89
N THR A 280 -16.35 -25.53 24.05
CA THR A 280 -17.07 -24.85 25.15
C THR A 280 -18.58 -24.84 24.94
N ARG A 281 -19.06 -24.98 23.69
CA ARG A 281 -20.50 -25.15 23.40
C ARG A 281 -21.02 -26.52 23.82
N VAL A 282 -20.24 -27.58 23.58
CA VAL A 282 -20.58 -28.94 24.03
C VAL A 282 -20.59 -29.00 25.56
N GLU A 283 -19.58 -28.43 26.22
CA GLU A 283 -19.54 -28.38 27.69
C GLU A 283 -20.72 -27.61 28.30
N ARG A 284 -21.12 -26.47 27.72
CA ARG A 284 -22.32 -25.75 28.18
C ARG A 284 -23.62 -26.50 27.91
N ALA A 285 -23.74 -27.20 26.78
CA ALA A 285 -24.92 -28.00 26.49
C ALA A 285 -25.05 -29.17 27.48
N VAL A 286 -23.95 -29.87 27.76
CA VAL A 286 -23.90 -30.95 28.75
C VAL A 286 -24.15 -30.43 30.17
N ALA A 287 -23.59 -29.28 30.54
CA ALA A 287 -23.83 -28.67 31.86
C ALA A 287 -25.28 -28.18 32.03
N ALA A 288 -25.91 -27.66 30.97
CA ALA A 288 -27.32 -27.28 30.98
C ALA A 288 -28.25 -28.50 31.09
N GLU A 289 -27.93 -29.62 30.44
CA GLU A 289 -28.65 -30.89 30.62
C GLU A 289 -28.47 -31.48 32.02
N GLN A 290 -27.30 -31.35 32.64
CA GLN A 290 -27.08 -31.84 34.01
C GLN A 290 -27.72 -30.98 35.10
N GLN A 291 -27.98 -29.69 34.83
CA GLN A 291 -28.74 -28.81 35.74
C GLN A 291 -30.26 -28.91 35.56
N ALA A 292 -30.73 -29.47 34.45
CA ALA A 292 -32.11 -29.93 34.30
C ALA A 292 -32.28 -31.26 35.05
N GLY A 293 -32.28 -31.20 36.39
CA GLY A 293 -32.58 -32.34 37.24
C GLY A 293 -33.93 -32.99 36.87
N PRO A 294 -34.12 -34.28 37.19
CA PRO A 294 -35.29 -35.04 36.78
C PRO A 294 -36.56 -34.43 37.37
N GLN A 295 -37.34 -33.74 36.54
CA GLN A 295 -38.74 -33.46 36.86
C GLN A 295 -39.50 -34.77 36.78
N THR A 296 -39.69 -35.38 37.95
CA THR A 296 -40.72 -36.38 38.20
C THR A 296 -42.08 -35.78 37.85
N ALA A 297 -42.73 -36.30 36.81
CA ALA A 297 -43.93 -37.14 36.94
C ALA A 297 -44.95 -36.91 35.80
N ASP A 298 -45.43 -38.05 35.30
CA ASP A 298 -46.77 -38.30 34.79
C ASP A 298 -47.34 -37.41 33.69
N SER A 299 -47.26 -37.90 32.46
CA SER A 299 -48.47 -38.35 31.74
C SER A 299 -48.08 -39.07 30.46
N ALA A 300 -48.37 -40.37 30.44
CA ALA A 300 -48.27 -41.22 29.27
C ALA A 300 -49.24 -40.75 28.16
N LYS A 301 -48.68 -40.47 26.98
CA LYS A 301 -49.32 -40.82 25.70
C LYS A 301 -48.25 -41.37 24.77
N GLN A 302 -48.29 -42.69 24.58
CA GLN A 302 -47.57 -43.38 23.51
C GLN A 302 -48.04 -42.80 22.17
N GLN A 303 -47.11 -42.17 21.46
CA GLN A 303 -47.28 -41.83 20.06
C GLN A 303 -46.24 -42.65 19.31
N GLU A 304 -46.69 -43.72 18.66
CA GLU A 304 -45.88 -44.59 17.80
C GLU A 304 -45.27 -43.75 16.68
N LEU A 305 -43.93 -43.80 16.59
CA LEU A 305 -43.18 -43.30 15.44
C LEU A 305 -42.83 -44.49 14.53
N PRO A 306 -42.95 -44.33 13.19
CA PRO A 306 -42.77 -45.40 12.22
C PRO A 306 -41.31 -45.82 12.04
N ALA A 307 -41.13 -47.07 11.62
CA ALA A 307 -39.91 -47.89 11.73
C ALA A 307 -38.74 -47.57 10.77
N ASP A 308 -38.66 -46.39 10.13
CA ASP A 308 -37.78 -46.19 8.96
C ASP A 308 -36.58 -45.24 9.15
N LEU A 309 -36.05 -45.06 10.36
CA LEU A 309 -34.93 -44.13 10.62
C LEU A 309 -33.74 -44.72 11.41
N ALA A 310 -33.58 -46.04 11.42
CA ALA A 310 -32.52 -46.73 12.19
C ALA A 310 -31.24 -47.08 11.38
N THR A 311 -31.09 -46.66 10.12
CA THR A 311 -30.02 -47.19 9.24
C THR A 311 -28.95 -46.18 8.80
N ALA A 312 -28.77 -45.04 9.48
CA ALA A 312 -27.87 -43.98 8.98
C ALA A 312 -26.91 -43.35 10.01
N VAL A 313 -26.51 -44.03 11.10
CA VAL A 313 -25.56 -43.45 12.09
C VAL A 313 -24.32 -44.32 12.36
N HIS A 314 -24.18 -45.50 11.74
CA HIS A 314 -23.06 -46.42 12.05
C HIS A 314 -21.83 -46.36 11.13
N ALA A 315 -21.71 -45.37 10.23
CA ALA A 315 -20.55 -45.25 9.35
C ALA A 315 -19.95 -43.85 9.36
N SER A 316 -19.11 -43.53 10.36
CA SER A 316 -17.98 -42.58 10.27
C SER A 316 -17.23 -42.46 11.61
N ARG A 317 -16.75 -43.59 12.13
CA ARG A 317 -15.69 -43.64 13.16
C ARG A 317 -14.60 -44.59 12.68
N SER A 318 -13.80 -44.09 11.74
CA SER A 318 -12.48 -44.56 11.37
C SER A 318 -11.68 -43.26 11.20
N GLY A 319 -10.72 -42.94 12.06
CA GLY A 319 -9.50 -43.70 12.22
C GLY A 319 -8.44 -43.06 11.32
N SER A 320 -7.84 -41.96 11.76
CA SER A 320 -6.67 -41.37 11.11
C SER A 320 -5.77 -40.74 12.18
N GLU A 321 -4.57 -41.26 12.26
CA GLU A 321 -3.52 -40.92 13.21
C GLU A 321 -2.99 -39.48 13.02
N PRO A 322 -2.52 -38.81 14.08
CA PRO A 322 -1.84 -37.53 13.93
C PRO A 322 -0.40 -37.75 13.46
N LEU A 323 -0.08 -37.22 12.28
CA LEU A 323 1.29 -37.07 11.80
C LEU A 323 2.05 -36.10 12.71
N THR A 324 2.99 -36.65 13.46
CA THR A 324 4.05 -35.93 14.15
C THR A 324 5.19 -35.70 13.18
N SER A 325 5.42 -34.45 12.76
CA SER A 325 6.67 -34.05 12.09
C SER A 325 6.78 -32.54 11.95
N ALA A 326 7.38 -31.88 12.94
CA ALA A 326 8.17 -30.67 12.73
C ALA A 326 9.08 -30.47 13.94
N SER A 327 10.34 -30.88 13.77
CA SER A 327 11.43 -30.68 14.72
C SER A 327 11.67 -29.19 14.97
N ARG A 328 11.83 -28.84 16.25
CA ARG A 328 12.36 -27.55 16.68
C ARG A 328 13.79 -27.40 16.16
N LEU A 329 14.04 -26.35 15.37
CA LEU A 329 15.40 -25.86 15.13
C LEU A 329 15.86 -25.14 16.40
N GLY A 330 17.06 -25.50 16.89
CA GLY A 330 17.64 -25.02 18.13
C GLY A 330 18.18 -23.60 18.07
N GLU A 331 18.30 -22.98 19.24
CA GLU A 331 18.69 -21.59 19.51
C GLU A 331 20.20 -21.27 19.33
N ASP A 332 20.97 -22.08 18.60
CA ASP A 332 22.45 -21.94 18.52
C ASP A 332 22.99 -21.32 17.23
N GLN A 333 22.33 -20.29 16.69
CA GLN A 333 22.93 -19.40 15.67
C GLN A 333 22.70 -17.91 15.97
N MET A 334 22.97 -17.49 17.21
CA MET A 334 23.29 -16.08 17.48
C MET A 334 24.79 -15.85 17.27
N GLY A 335 25.15 -15.52 16.03
CA GLY A 335 26.49 -15.08 15.65
C GLY A 335 26.84 -13.74 16.26
N SER A 336 27.59 -13.79 17.36
CA SER A 336 28.36 -12.70 17.95
C SER A 336 29.20 -11.95 16.90
N ARG A 337 28.94 -10.65 16.71
CA ARG A 337 29.92 -9.74 16.11
C ARG A 337 30.33 -8.67 17.10
N ARG A 338 31.46 -8.98 17.72
CA ARG A 338 32.45 -8.10 18.36
C ARG A 338 32.33 -6.61 18.02
N SER A 339 32.07 -5.86 19.07
CA SER A 339 32.68 -4.57 19.38
C SER A 339 34.21 -4.66 19.26
N GLY A 340 34.79 -3.81 18.40
CA GLY A 340 36.21 -3.59 18.24
C GLY A 340 36.51 -2.10 18.37
N SER A 341 36.95 -1.71 19.55
CA SER A 341 37.46 -0.38 19.88
C SER A 341 38.85 -0.13 19.30
N GLN A 342 39.13 1.14 19.03
CA GLN A 342 40.44 1.80 19.02
C GLN A 342 41.43 1.47 17.90
N SER A 343 41.65 2.47 17.04
CA SER A 343 43.00 3.00 16.75
C SER A 343 42.92 4.37 16.07
N THR A 344 43.17 5.43 16.83
CA THR A 344 43.87 6.63 16.33
C THR A 344 45.35 6.27 16.15
N PRO A 345 46.05 6.86 15.16
CA PRO A 345 46.94 7.98 15.50
C PRO A 345 47.11 9.08 14.41
N GLU A 346 47.58 10.24 14.90
CA GLU A 346 48.50 11.23 14.26
C GLU A 346 48.05 11.97 12.97
N ARG A 347 47.68 13.27 13.01
CA ARG A 347 48.56 14.49 12.97
C ARG A 347 49.86 14.25 12.20
N THR A 348 50.18 14.92 11.08
CA THR A 348 50.36 16.37 10.78
C THR A 348 50.83 16.50 9.29
N PRO A 349 51.27 17.66 8.74
CA PRO A 349 50.68 19.01 8.58
C PRO A 349 50.54 19.46 7.09
N GLU A 350 49.75 20.52 6.88
CA GLU A 350 50.06 21.74 6.11
C GLU A 350 51.00 21.69 4.88
N ILE A 351 50.45 21.97 3.67
CA ILE A 351 51.18 22.67 2.59
C ILE A 351 50.22 23.66 1.93
N GLN A 352 50.53 24.95 2.06
CA GLN A 352 50.06 26.02 1.19
C GLN A 352 50.79 25.96 -0.16
N ARG A 353 50.04 26.19 -1.25
CA ARG A 353 50.42 27.13 -2.33
C ARG A 353 49.22 27.42 -3.22
#